data_AF-A0A967FAF5-F1
#
_entry.id   AF-A0A967FAF5-F1
#
_cell.length_a   1.000
_cell.length_b   1.000
_cell.length_c   1.000
_cell.angle_alpha   90.00
_cell.angle_beta   90.00
_cell.angle_gamma   90.00
#
_symmetry.space_group_name_H-M   'P 1'
#
loop_
_entity.id
_entity.type
_entity.pdbx_description
1 polymer ?
#
loop_
_entity_poly.entity_id
_entity_poly.type
_entity_poly.pdbx_seq_one_letter_code
_entity_poly.pdbx_strand_id
1 'polypeptide(L)'
;MNQRVLQTTDFWQKQFQLTDKAIEALYNTILETGEPMSLDKVGLFFVKYTLEEEERKLRSELEQGKPYSPQQNFAVDDKIVFSHLDYAVGTVVNTRPGYNPKDGDFTVLEVVFESQNGLSAEFAADLKSPHALLNTDNNRLAADNTAFVQKTYGQFQHIIRPRIEVTLSNNENFVEFNHDWFLADFLVEVQEGLLNIVDAAIDINGAPLNVDTLIEQIELQGNGKITEAMRFSVNHCLEGDDRFENVGTEDNVLWYLNRLKPTQVMRPPRRLRGGEQPFDINLLDDEQRALLVEIDDETTPSEYAKSFDPEANSVVLVLNYPHRRLGTLPVVPAVRHLLPQADDHLLALQ
;
A
#
# COMPACT_ATOMS: atom_id res chain seq x y z
N MET A 1 -26.58 3.19 14.95
CA MET A 1 -25.16 3.16 14.58
C MET A 1 -25.09 2.78 13.12
N ASN A 2 -25.07 3.76 12.21
CA ASN A 2 -24.88 3.47 10.79
C ASN A 2 -23.39 3.20 10.58
N GLN A 3 -23.03 1.95 10.27
CA GLN A 3 -21.68 1.62 9.82
C GLN A 3 -21.42 2.38 8.53
N ARG A 4 -20.27 3.08 8.45
CA ARG A 4 -19.85 3.75 7.20
C ARG A 4 -19.71 2.69 6.10
N VAL A 5 -20.12 3.00 4.88
CA VAL A 5 -20.10 2.04 3.75
C VAL A 5 -18.67 1.51 3.51
N LEU A 6 -17.67 2.37 3.75
CA LEU A 6 -16.23 2.06 3.67
C LEU A 6 -15.74 1.02 4.68
N GLN A 7 -16.51 0.69 5.73
CA GLN A 7 -16.19 -0.40 6.66
C GLN A 7 -16.59 -1.78 6.13
N THR A 8 -17.34 -1.83 5.03
CA THR A 8 -17.90 -3.08 4.50
C THR A 8 -16.97 -3.70 3.47
N THR A 9 -16.63 -4.97 3.66
CA THR A 9 -15.80 -5.74 2.70
C THR A 9 -16.40 -5.75 1.30
N ASP A 10 -17.74 -5.78 1.19
CA ASP A 10 -18.44 -5.82 -0.10
C ASP A 10 -18.19 -4.56 -0.95
N PHE A 11 -18.00 -3.39 -0.31
CA PHE A 11 -17.64 -2.16 -1.00
C PHE A 11 -16.29 -2.29 -1.68
N TRP A 12 -15.25 -2.65 -0.93
CA TRP A 12 -13.89 -2.79 -1.46
C TRP A 12 -13.79 -3.92 -2.49
N GLN A 13 -14.54 -5.01 -2.33
CA GLN A 13 -14.53 -6.11 -3.29
C GLN A 13 -15.32 -5.85 -4.57
N LYS A 14 -16.48 -5.18 -4.52
CA LYS A 14 -17.38 -5.09 -5.68
C LYS A 14 -17.57 -3.68 -6.24
N GLN A 15 -17.45 -2.66 -5.40
CA GLN A 15 -17.82 -1.28 -5.75
C GLN A 15 -16.62 -0.34 -5.86
N PHE A 16 -15.49 -0.65 -5.21
CA PHE A 16 -14.30 0.17 -5.30
C PHE A 16 -13.71 0.11 -6.71
N GLN A 17 -13.84 1.25 -7.41
CA GLN A 17 -13.22 1.50 -8.70
C GLN A 17 -12.40 2.77 -8.59
N LEU A 18 -11.20 2.72 -9.16
CA LEU A 18 -10.35 3.89 -9.32
C LEU A 18 -10.93 4.72 -10.45
N THR A 19 -11.56 5.85 -10.11
CA THR A 19 -12.15 6.76 -11.08
C THR A 19 -11.07 7.64 -11.69
N ASP A 20 -11.27 8.09 -12.94
CA ASP A 20 -10.33 9.00 -13.61
C ASP A 20 -10.03 10.26 -12.76
N LYS A 21 -11.05 10.79 -12.06
CA LYS A 21 -10.91 11.92 -11.13
C LYS A 21 -9.98 11.63 -9.96
N ALA A 22 -10.00 10.40 -9.44
CA ALA A 22 -9.12 10.00 -8.35
C ALA A 22 -7.67 9.88 -8.85
N ILE A 23 -7.48 9.39 -10.09
CA ILE A 23 -6.17 9.31 -10.74
C ILE A 23 -5.61 10.72 -11.03
N GLU A 24 -6.44 11.64 -11.55
CA GLU A 24 -6.06 13.04 -11.73
C GLU A 24 -5.69 13.73 -10.40
N ALA A 25 -6.42 13.42 -9.33
CA ALA A 25 -6.08 13.93 -8.00
C ALA A 25 -4.74 13.40 -7.48
N LEU A 26 -4.45 12.10 -7.72
CA LEU A 26 -3.15 11.52 -7.41
C LEU A 26 -2.04 12.20 -8.23
N TYR A 27 -2.26 12.37 -9.54
CA TYR A 27 -1.33 13.05 -10.44
C TYR A 27 -0.96 14.44 -9.93
N ASN A 28 -1.97 15.25 -9.59
CA ASN A 28 -1.74 16.59 -9.05
C ASN A 28 -1.01 16.56 -7.71
N THR A 29 -1.29 15.58 -6.87
CA THR A 29 -0.60 15.43 -5.57
C THR A 29 0.88 15.14 -5.77
N ILE A 30 1.24 14.22 -6.66
CA ILE A 30 2.65 13.90 -6.97
C ILE A 30 3.32 15.09 -7.66
N LEU A 31 2.61 15.82 -8.51
CA LEU A 31 3.11 17.03 -9.16
C LEU A 31 3.41 18.14 -8.13
N GLU A 32 2.56 18.32 -7.12
CA GLU A 32 2.75 19.31 -6.07
C GLU A 32 3.89 18.95 -5.10
N THR A 33 4.03 17.67 -4.74
CA THR A 33 5.10 17.22 -3.86
C THR A 33 6.44 17.12 -4.59
N GLY A 34 6.42 16.76 -5.87
CA GLY A 34 7.63 16.46 -6.64
C GLY A 34 8.38 15.22 -6.15
N GLU A 35 7.71 14.34 -5.40
CA GLU A 35 8.29 13.16 -4.76
C GLU A 35 7.56 11.87 -5.17
N PRO A 36 8.28 10.77 -5.43
CA PRO A 36 7.69 9.44 -5.63
C PRO A 36 6.85 9.01 -4.43
N MET A 37 5.81 8.23 -4.72
CA MET A 37 4.88 7.76 -3.71
C MET A 37 4.82 6.23 -3.72
N SER A 38 5.16 5.63 -2.58
CA SER A 38 5.05 4.18 -2.41
C SER A 38 3.63 3.69 -2.57
N LEU A 39 3.49 2.45 -3.04
CA LEU A 39 2.20 1.79 -3.23
C LEU A 39 1.31 1.89 -1.98
N ASP A 40 1.90 1.83 -0.80
CA ASP A 40 1.19 2.03 0.47
C ASP A 40 0.70 3.45 0.68
N LYS A 41 1.52 4.46 0.38
CA LYS A 41 1.11 5.86 0.45
C LYS A 41 0.02 6.16 -0.60
N VAL A 42 0.13 5.60 -1.80
CA VAL A 42 -0.89 5.69 -2.86
C VAL A 42 -2.20 5.02 -2.40
N GLY A 43 -2.11 3.85 -1.78
CA GLY A 43 -3.26 3.15 -1.21
C GLY A 43 -3.98 3.96 -0.13
N LEU A 44 -3.21 4.54 0.80
CA LEU A 44 -3.73 5.45 1.82
C LEU A 44 -4.36 6.70 1.20
N PHE A 45 -3.76 7.25 0.14
CA PHE A 45 -4.30 8.39 -0.62
C PHE A 45 -5.68 8.06 -1.19
N PHE A 46 -5.85 6.91 -1.86
CA PHE A 46 -7.14 6.54 -2.43
C PHE A 46 -8.20 6.27 -1.36
N VAL A 47 -7.85 5.63 -0.25
CA VAL A 47 -8.79 5.44 0.87
C VAL A 47 -9.22 6.80 1.42
N LYS A 48 -8.28 7.73 1.61
CA LYS A 48 -8.59 9.10 2.04
C LYS A 48 -9.48 9.83 1.01
N TYR A 49 -9.17 9.73 -0.28
CA TYR A 49 -9.94 10.36 -1.35
C TYR A 49 -11.39 9.84 -1.38
N THR A 50 -11.59 8.53 -1.28
CA THR A 50 -12.94 7.94 -1.24
C THR A 50 -13.75 8.41 -0.03
N LEU A 51 -13.10 8.59 1.12
CA LEU A 51 -13.73 9.14 2.31
C LEU A 51 -14.11 10.61 2.11
N GLU A 52 -13.23 11.41 1.53
CA GLU A 52 -13.52 12.82 1.23
C GLU A 52 -14.63 12.97 0.18
N GLU A 53 -14.72 12.06 -0.80
CA GLU A 53 -15.85 12.03 -1.74
C GLU A 53 -17.17 11.65 -1.06
N GLU A 54 -17.16 10.66 -0.16
CA GLU A 54 -18.33 10.31 0.65
C GLU A 54 -18.77 11.50 1.48
N GLU A 55 -17.85 12.15 2.20
CA GLU A 55 -18.14 13.35 2.98
C GLU A 55 -18.66 14.51 2.13
N ARG A 56 -18.12 14.71 0.92
CA ARG A 56 -18.58 15.76 0.01
C ARG A 56 -20.00 15.50 -0.48
N LYS A 57 -20.34 14.23 -0.79
CA LYS A 57 -21.72 13.84 -1.13
C LYS A 57 -22.65 14.11 0.05
N LEU A 58 -22.28 13.66 1.25
CA LEU A 58 -23.05 13.90 2.47
C LEU A 58 -23.24 15.39 2.77
N ARG A 59 -22.20 16.21 2.61
CA ARG A 59 -22.30 17.67 2.78
C ARG A 59 -23.23 18.29 1.73
N SER A 60 -23.13 17.88 0.48
CA SER A 60 -24.01 18.38 -0.58
C SER A 60 -25.46 18.02 -0.33
N GLU A 61 -25.75 16.86 0.25
CA GLU A 61 -27.10 16.45 0.65
C GLU A 61 -27.58 17.26 1.87
N LEU A 62 -26.70 17.51 2.84
CA LEU A 62 -26.98 18.37 3.98
C LEU A 62 -27.21 19.84 3.59
N GLU A 63 -26.59 20.32 2.50
CA GLU A 63 -26.82 21.68 1.99
C GLU A 63 -28.19 21.83 1.29
N GLN A 64 -28.88 20.74 0.96
CA GLN A 64 -30.21 20.79 0.33
C GLN A 64 -31.33 21.21 1.29
N GLY A 65 -31.06 21.27 2.60
CA GLY A 65 -32.04 21.68 3.60
C GLY A 65 -31.44 21.84 5.00
N LYS A 66 -32.27 22.19 5.99
CA LYS A 66 -31.83 22.27 7.39
C LYS A 66 -31.72 20.85 7.97
N PRO A 67 -30.64 20.47 8.68
CA PRO A 67 -30.57 19.16 9.32
C PRO A 67 -31.67 19.01 10.37
N TYR A 68 -32.40 17.89 10.33
CA TYR A 68 -33.47 17.61 11.29
C TYR A 68 -32.91 17.44 12.70
N SER A 69 -33.38 18.28 13.62
CA SER A 69 -33.17 18.10 15.05
C SER A 69 -34.50 18.30 15.79
N PRO A 70 -34.94 17.35 16.64
CA PRO A 70 -36.22 17.45 17.34
C PRO A 70 -36.36 18.68 18.26
N GLN A 71 -35.25 19.32 18.64
CA GLN A 71 -35.25 20.57 19.43
C GLN A 71 -35.42 21.82 18.57
N GLN A 72 -35.11 21.74 17.28
CA GLN A 72 -35.22 22.89 16.39
C GLN A 72 -36.68 23.11 15.96
N ASN A 73 -36.97 24.35 15.60
CA ASN A 73 -38.25 24.74 15.04
C ASN A 73 -38.14 24.85 13.52
N PHE A 74 -39.19 24.42 12.81
CA PHE A 74 -39.26 24.40 11.36
C PHE A 74 -40.60 24.96 10.90
N ALA A 75 -40.59 25.77 9.84
CA ALA A 75 -41.80 26.36 9.28
C ALA A 75 -42.38 25.49 8.15
N VAL A 76 -43.65 25.71 7.81
CA VAL A 76 -44.23 25.18 6.56
C VAL A 76 -43.40 25.70 5.38
N ASP A 77 -43.15 24.83 4.39
CA ASP A 77 -42.26 25.00 3.24
C ASP A 77 -40.73 24.91 3.53
N ASP A 78 -40.30 24.66 4.78
CA ASP A 78 -38.88 24.37 5.04
C ASP A 78 -38.48 23.00 4.47
N LYS A 79 -37.32 22.95 3.80
CA LYS A 79 -36.64 21.70 3.44
C LYS A 79 -35.80 21.21 4.61
N ILE A 80 -36.02 19.95 5.00
CA ILE A 80 -35.36 19.30 6.13
C ILE A 80 -34.63 18.05 5.64
N VAL A 81 -33.39 17.86 6.11
CA VAL A 81 -32.57 16.68 5.80
C VAL A 81 -32.52 15.75 7.00
N PHE A 82 -32.89 14.48 6.81
CA PHE A 82 -32.98 13.49 7.88
C PHE A 82 -31.78 12.54 7.87
N SER A 83 -30.78 12.80 8.71
CA SER A 83 -29.57 11.95 8.83
C SER A 83 -29.86 10.50 9.25
N HIS A 84 -31.02 10.24 9.85
CA HIS A 84 -31.45 8.92 10.31
C HIS A 84 -32.22 8.12 9.25
N LEU A 85 -32.59 8.78 8.15
CA LEU A 85 -33.31 8.20 7.01
C LEU A 85 -32.43 8.31 5.76
N ASP A 86 -31.15 7.94 5.88
CA ASP A 86 -30.17 7.98 4.78
C ASP A 86 -30.13 9.33 4.04
N TYR A 87 -30.13 10.43 4.81
CA TYR A 87 -30.09 11.81 4.31
C TYR A 87 -31.28 12.19 3.39
N ALA A 88 -32.42 11.52 3.55
CA ALA A 88 -33.64 11.87 2.83
C ALA A 88 -34.03 13.34 3.06
N VAL A 89 -34.34 14.03 1.96
CA VAL A 89 -34.83 15.42 1.98
C VAL A 89 -36.36 15.41 1.95
N GLY A 90 -36.96 16.06 2.93
CA GLY A 90 -38.40 16.23 3.02
C GLY A 90 -38.81 17.70 3.16
N THR A 91 -39.99 18.04 2.66
CA THR A 91 -40.57 19.40 2.78
C THR A 91 -41.68 19.38 3.82
N VAL A 92 -41.68 20.35 4.74
CA VAL A 92 -42.76 20.50 5.74
C VAL A 92 -44.02 21.02 5.06
N VAL A 93 -45.08 20.22 5.06
CA VAL A 93 -46.38 20.60 4.46
C VAL A 93 -47.34 21.14 5.52
N ASN A 94 -47.19 20.70 6.77
CA ASN A 94 -48.07 21.13 7.85
C ASN A 94 -47.36 21.08 9.21
N THR A 95 -47.85 21.90 10.16
CA THR A 95 -47.36 21.94 11.54
C THR A 95 -48.55 22.00 12.49
N ARG A 96 -48.62 21.09 13.48
CA ARG A 96 -49.70 21.06 14.49
C ARG A 96 -49.14 20.97 15.91
N PRO A 97 -49.81 21.53 16.92
CA PRO A 97 -49.39 21.36 18.31
C PRO A 97 -49.61 19.92 18.78
N GLY A 98 -48.61 19.36 19.45
CA GLY A 98 -48.62 18.04 20.08
C GLY A 98 -48.40 18.14 21.59
N TYR A 99 -48.97 17.22 22.35
CA TYR A 99 -48.80 17.14 23.80
C TYR A 99 -48.49 15.72 24.23
N ASN A 100 -47.40 15.54 24.96
CA ASN A 100 -47.05 14.28 25.60
C ASN A 100 -46.94 14.51 27.12
N PRO A 101 -47.68 13.78 27.97
CA PRO A 101 -47.58 13.90 29.43
C PRO A 101 -46.17 13.76 30.02
N LYS A 102 -45.25 13.11 29.30
CA LYS A 102 -43.84 12.97 29.71
C LYS A 102 -42.92 14.09 29.24
N ASP A 103 -43.18 14.66 28.06
CA ASP A 103 -42.25 15.56 27.36
C ASP A 103 -42.77 17.00 27.23
N GLY A 104 -44.03 17.26 27.62
CA GLY A 104 -44.67 18.56 27.56
C GLY A 104 -45.27 18.88 26.18
N ASP A 105 -45.37 20.18 25.89
CA ASP A 105 -45.80 20.71 24.60
C ASP A 105 -44.66 20.61 23.57
N PHE A 106 -44.97 20.11 22.38
CA PHE A 106 -44.06 20.07 21.23
C PHE A 106 -44.84 20.30 19.93
N THR A 107 -44.16 20.48 18.81
CA THR A 107 -44.77 20.65 17.49
C THR A 107 -44.66 19.36 16.69
N VAL A 108 -45.74 18.91 16.07
CA VAL A 108 -45.71 17.81 15.10
C VAL A 108 -45.62 18.40 13.70
N LEU A 109 -44.55 18.07 12.98
CA LEU A 109 -44.33 18.39 11.57
C LEU A 109 -44.88 17.26 10.72
N GLU A 110 -45.68 17.59 9.72
CA GLU A 110 -46.02 16.67 8.62
C GLU A 110 -45.06 16.96 7.47
N VAL A 111 -44.22 15.97 7.14
CA VAL A 111 -43.16 16.11 6.15
C VAL A 111 -43.41 15.15 5.00
N VAL A 112 -43.37 15.67 3.77
CA VAL A 112 -43.51 14.87 2.55
C VAL A 112 -42.14 14.66 1.92
N PHE A 113 -41.82 13.41 1.61
CA PHE A 113 -40.59 13.02 0.93
C PHE A 113 -40.84 12.88 -0.57
N GLU A 114 -40.38 13.86 -1.36
CA GLU A 114 -40.47 13.81 -2.83
C GLU A 114 -39.71 12.60 -3.40
N SER A 115 -38.60 12.21 -2.77
CA SER A 115 -37.77 11.06 -3.18
C SER A 115 -38.42 9.69 -2.93
N GLN A 116 -39.48 9.60 -2.12
CA GLN A 116 -40.15 8.34 -1.76
C GLN A 116 -41.62 8.31 -2.21
N ASN A 117 -41.90 8.70 -3.46
CA ASN A 117 -43.26 8.73 -4.03
C ASN A 117 -44.27 9.55 -3.22
N GLY A 118 -43.82 10.64 -2.56
CA GLY A 118 -44.71 11.52 -1.80
C GLY A 118 -45.23 10.91 -0.50
N LEU A 119 -44.51 9.94 0.07
CA LEU A 119 -44.79 9.43 1.42
C LEU A 119 -44.76 10.59 2.42
N SER A 120 -45.84 10.76 3.16
CA SER A 120 -45.91 11.68 4.30
C SER A 120 -45.57 10.93 5.58
N ALA A 121 -44.74 11.55 6.42
CA ALA A 121 -44.47 11.06 7.76
C ALA A 121 -44.52 12.22 8.77
N GLU A 122 -44.86 11.88 10.01
CA GLU A 122 -44.96 12.84 11.10
C GLU A 122 -43.69 12.81 11.96
N PHE A 123 -43.15 13.99 12.25
CA PHE A 123 -41.94 14.21 13.04
C PHE A 123 -42.19 15.20 14.18
N ALA A 124 -41.38 15.14 15.23
CA ALA A 124 -41.50 16.05 16.38
C ALA A 124 -40.46 17.17 16.30
N ALA A 125 -40.87 18.40 16.60
CA ALA A 125 -40.07 19.61 16.65
C ALA A 125 -40.35 20.37 17.95
N ASP A 126 -39.46 21.29 18.35
CA ASP A 126 -39.53 22.05 19.62
C ASP A 126 -39.59 21.16 20.89
N LEU A 127 -38.99 19.97 20.83
CA LEU A 127 -39.00 19.01 21.94
C LEU A 127 -37.96 19.40 23.00
N LYS A 128 -38.41 19.73 24.22
CA LYS A 128 -37.53 20.19 25.32
C LYS A 128 -36.78 19.05 26.04
N SER A 129 -37.27 17.81 25.93
CA SER A 129 -36.65 16.63 26.53
C SER A 129 -35.35 16.23 25.82
N PRO A 130 -34.39 15.61 26.51
CA PRO A 130 -33.21 15.03 25.88
C PRO A 130 -33.64 13.87 24.96
N HIS A 131 -33.32 13.99 23.67
CA HIS A 131 -33.64 13.02 22.63
C HIS A 131 -32.36 12.38 22.05
N ALA A 132 -32.42 11.10 21.69
CA ALA A 132 -31.27 10.35 21.17
C ALA A 132 -30.66 10.92 19.87
N LEU A 133 -31.44 11.73 19.14
CA LEU A 133 -31.05 12.36 17.87
C LEU A 133 -30.36 13.74 18.04
N LEU A 134 -30.10 14.16 19.28
CA LEU A 134 -29.50 15.48 19.57
C LEU A 134 -28.00 15.58 19.28
N ASN A 135 -27.31 14.45 19.25
CA ASN A 135 -25.86 14.36 19.08
C ASN A 135 -25.50 13.38 17.96
N THR A 136 -26.11 13.49 16.78
CA THR A 136 -25.44 12.96 15.58
C THR A 136 -24.31 13.93 15.23
N ASP A 137 -23.18 13.66 15.86
CA ASP A 137 -21.93 14.42 15.91
C ASP A 137 -21.49 14.97 14.54
N ASN A 138 -21.83 16.23 14.26
CA ASN A 138 -21.22 16.99 13.15
C ASN A 138 -19.73 17.32 13.41
N ASN A 139 -19.22 17.10 14.63
CA ASN A 139 -17.90 17.58 15.07
C ASN A 139 -16.86 16.47 15.32
N ARG A 140 -17.16 15.19 15.08
CA ARG A 140 -16.20 14.07 15.23
C ARG A 140 -15.36 13.78 13.98
N LEU A 141 -15.58 14.49 12.88
CA LEU A 141 -15.10 14.05 11.55
C LEU A 141 -13.58 14.20 11.37
N ALA A 142 -12.93 15.27 11.85
CA ALA A 142 -11.56 15.56 11.42
C ALA A 142 -10.45 14.69 12.06
N ALA A 143 -10.54 14.39 13.36
CA ALA A 143 -9.48 13.65 14.07
C ALA A 143 -9.62 12.12 13.97
N ASP A 144 -10.85 11.62 13.74
CA ASP A 144 -11.16 10.20 13.60
C ASP A 144 -10.73 9.66 12.20
N ASN A 145 -10.68 10.54 11.20
CA ASN A 145 -10.47 10.13 9.81
C ASN A 145 -9.09 9.57 9.50
N THR A 146 -7.99 10.10 10.06
CA THR A 146 -6.64 9.58 9.78
C THR A 146 -6.46 8.15 10.32
N ALA A 147 -6.88 7.93 11.57
CA ALA A 147 -6.84 6.60 12.18
C ALA A 147 -7.79 5.62 11.46
N PHE A 148 -8.95 6.11 11.01
CA PHE A 148 -9.90 5.33 10.22
C PHE A 148 -9.32 4.91 8.86
N VAL A 149 -8.66 5.81 8.15
CA VAL A 149 -8.01 5.53 6.85
C VAL A 149 -6.93 4.47 7.01
N GLN A 150 -6.03 4.63 7.99
CA GLN A 150 -4.96 3.66 8.25
C GLN A 150 -5.51 2.28 8.59
N LYS A 151 -6.54 2.22 9.45
CA LYS A 151 -7.18 0.95 9.84
C LYS A 151 -7.86 0.27 8.64
N THR A 152 -8.57 1.04 7.82
CA THR A 152 -9.27 0.55 6.64
C THR A 152 -8.27 0.03 5.61
N TYR A 153 -7.21 0.78 5.35
CA TYR A 153 -6.14 0.34 4.47
C TYR A 153 -5.47 -0.96 4.96
N GLY A 154 -5.08 -1.03 6.24
CA GLY A 154 -4.49 -2.24 6.81
C GLY A 154 -5.39 -3.48 6.69
N GLN A 155 -6.72 -3.31 6.78
CA GLN A 155 -7.68 -4.40 6.62
C GLN A 155 -7.86 -4.83 5.16
N PHE A 156 -7.81 -3.90 4.20
CA PHE A 156 -8.17 -4.14 2.79
C PHE A 156 -7.00 -4.01 1.80
N GLN A 157 -5.76 -3.85 2.27
CA GLN A 157 -4.55 -3.69 1.44
C GLN A 157 -4.42 -4.77 0.35
N HIS A 158 -4.75 -6.02 0.67
CA HIS A 158 -4.68 -7.16 -0.25
C HIS A 158 -5.63 -7.05 -1.46
N ILE A 159 -6.67 -6.23 -1.38
CA ILE A 159 -7.61 -5.95 -2.48
C ILE A 159 -7.22 -4.65 -3.19
N ILE A 160 -6.78 -3.65 -2.43
CA ILE A 160 -6.49 -2.31 -2.92
C ILE A 160 -5.20 -2.29 -3.74
N ARG A 161 -4.11 -2.89 -3.23
CA ARG A 161 -2.79 -2.88 -3.89
C ARG A 161 -2.82 -3.42 -5.33
N PRO A 162 -3.35 -4.64 -5.61
CA PRO A 162 -3.32 -5.16 -6.97
C PRO A 162 -4.16 -4.34 -7.95
N ARG A 163 -5.23 -3.68 -7.46
CA ARG A 163 -6.05 -2.80 -8.30
C ARG A 163 -5.31 -1.52 -8.66
N ILE A 164 -4.59 -0.95 -7.71
CA ILE A 164 -3.77 0.24 -7.94
C ILE A 164 -2.67 -0.08 -8.95
N GLU A 165 -1.92 -1.16 -8.73
CA GLU A 165 -0.85 -1.59 -9.61
C GLU A 165 -1.35 -1.77 -11.05
N VAL A 166 -2.42 -2.54 -11.26
CA VAL A 166 -3.00 -2.75 -12.60
C VAL A 166 -3.49 -1.44 -13.23
N THR A 167 -4.09 -0.55 -12.44
CA THR A 167 -4.65 0.70 -12.98
C THR A 167 -3.56 1.69 -13.35
N LEU A 168 -2.55 1.86 -12.49
CA LEU A 168 -1.43 2.77 -12.74
C LEU A 168 -0.49 2.23 -13.81
N SER A 169 -0.23 0.92 -13.86
CA SER A 169 0.58 0.29 -14.93
C SER A 169 -0.02 0.49 -16.32
N ASN A 170 -1.36 0.57 -16.42
CA ASN A 170 -2.05 0.80 -17.70
C ASN A 170 -2.08 2.29 -18.09
N ASN A 171 -1.56 3.19 -17.25
CA ASN A 171 -1.58 4.62 -17.50
C ASN A 171 -0.15 5.12 -17.81
N GLU A 172 0.07 5.55 -19.05
CA GLU A 172 1.38 6.01 -19.55
C GLU A 172 1.96 7.20 -18.78
N ASN A 173 1.13 7.94 -18.03
CA ASN A 173 1.59 9.08 -17.23
C ASN A 173 2.35 8.66 -15.96
N PHE A 174 2.23 7.40 -15.55
CA PHE A 174 2.84 6.88 -14.33
C PHE A 174 3.92 5.86 -14.66
N VAL A 175 5.00 5.91 -13.91
CA VAL A 175 6.10 4.95 -13.96
C VAL A 175 6.28 4.32 -12.58
N GLU A 176 6.62 3.04 -12.58
CA GLU A 176 6.91 2.27 -11.37
C GLU A 176 8.40 1.99 -11.26
N PHE A 177 8.91 1.99 -10.02
CA PHE A 177 10.21 1.44 -9.64
C PHE A 177 10.12 0.97 -8.19
N ASN A 178 10.45 -0.30 -7.88
CA ASN A 178 10.36 -0.87 -6.51
C ASN A 178 9.03 -0.58 -5.77
N HIS A 179 7.88 -0.72 -6.45
CA HIS A 179 6.55 -0.37 -5.91
C HIS A 179 6.36 1.10 -5.52
N ASP A 180 7.30 1.98 -5.87
CA ASP A 180 7.11 3.42 -5.84
C ASP A 180 6.60 3.90 -7.20
N TRP A 181 5.65 4.83 -7.16
CA TRP A 181 5.01 5.41 -8.34
C TRP A 181 5.41 6.87 -8.49
N PHE A 182 5.76 7.26 -9.72
CA PHE A 182 6.09 8.65 -10.07
C PHE A 182 5.53 9.06 -11.43
N LEU A 183 5.66 10.34 -11.79
CA LEU A 183 5.16 10.88 -13.04
C LEU A 183 6.21 10.76 -14.14
N ALA A 184 5.83 10.16 -15.27
CA ALA A 184 6.69 9.98 -16.44
C ALA A 184 7.20 11.33 -16.98
N ASP A 185 6.32 12.34 -17.06
CA ASP A 185 6.63 13.69 -17.56
C ASP A 185 7.61 14.47 -16.65
N PHE A 186 7.80 14.02 -15.41
CA PHE A 186 8.66 14.70 -14.44
C PHE A 186 9.98 13.95 -14.18
N LEU A 187 10.24 12.90 -14.95
CA LEU A 187 11.52 12.22 -14.92
C LEU A 187 12.64 13.14 -15.42
N VAL A 188 13.76 13.10 -14.70
CA VAL A 188 14.99 13.76 -15.13
C VAL A 188 15.59 12.95 -16.28
N GLU A 189 15.82 13.60 -17.41
CA GLU A 189 16.38 12.95 -18.59
C GLU A 189 17.83 12.48 -18.33
N VAL A 190 18.04 11.16 -18.31
CA VAL A 190 19.37 10.55 -18.23
C VAL A 190 19.78 10.07 -19.62
N GLN A 191 20.66 10.83 -20.27
CA GLN A 191 21.15 10.49 -21.61
C GLN A 191 22.11 9.30 -21.59
N GLU A 192 22.22 8.59 -22.71
CA GLU A 192 23.14 7.46 -22.90
C GLU A 192 24.59 7.80 -22.51
N GLY A 193 25.02 9.04 -22.76
CA GLY A 193 26.34 9.53 -22.34
C GLY A 193 26.57 9.48 -20.84
N LEU A 194 25.55 9.78 -20.02
CA LEU A 194 25.62 9.70 -18.56
C LEU A 194 25.64 8.23 -18.10
N LEU A 195 24.86 7.36 -18.76
CA LEU A 195 24.88 5.93 -18.46
C LEU A 195 26.26 5.31 -18.71
N ASN A 196 27.00 5.79 -19.70
CA ASN A 196 28.39 5.36 -19.92
C ASN A 196 29.33 5.80 -18.77
N ILE A 197 29.06 6.93 -18.13
CA ILE A 197 29.81 7.38 -16.96
C ILE A 197 29.46 6.52 -15.74
N VAL A 198 28.18 6.19 -15.53
CA VAL A 198 27.73 5.24 -14.49
C VAL A 198 28.42 3.88 -14.69
N ASP A 199 28.43 3.37 -15.92
CA ASP A 199 29.11 2.12 -16.26
C ASP A 199 30.59 2.14 -15.90
N ALA A 200 31.30 3.21 -16.28
CA ALA A 200 32.71 3.39 -15.93
C ALA A 200 32.92 3.53 -14.41
N ALA A 201 32.02 4.22 -13.71
CA ALA A 201 32.10 4.40 -12.26
C ALA A 201 32.00 3.06 -11.52
N ILE A 202 31.05 2.20 -11.90
CA ILE A 202 30.91 0.87 -11.30
C ILE A 202 32.12 -0.02 -11.66
N ASP A 203 32.60 0.04 -12.91
CA ASP A 203 33.75 -0.76 -13.36
C ASP A 203 35.05 -0.39 -12.61
N ILE A 204 35.29 0.91 -12.40
CA ILE A 204 36.46 1.39 -11.66
C ILE A 204 36.36 1.06 -10.17
N ASN A 205 35.16 1.15 -9.58
CA ASN A 205 34.96 0.83 -8.16
C ASN A 205 35.06 -0.69 -7.90
N GLY A 206 34.60 -1.51 -8.85
CA GLY A 206 34.60 -2.96 -8.76
C GLY A 206 33.59 -3.52 -7.74
N ALA A 207 32.69 -2.68 -7.22
CA ALA A 207 31.66 -3.04 -6.25
C ALA A 207 30.31 -2.38 -6.61
N PRO A 208 29.18 -2.92 -6.11
CA PRO A 208 27.87 -2.31 -6.30
C PRO A 208 27.80 -0.92 -5.67
N LEU A 209 27.15 0.01 -6.38
CA LEU A 209 27.02 1.41 -5.98
C LEU A 209 25.56 1.80 -5.76
N ASN A 210 25.31 2.64 -4.75
CA ASN A 210 23.98 3.19 -4.52
C ASN A 210 23.70 4.36 -5.46
N VAL A 211 22.41 4.70 -5.61
CA VAL A 211 21.98 5.75 -6.55
C VAL A 211 22.58 7.13 -6.25
N ASP A 212 22.78 7.48 -4.97
CA ASP A 212 23.35 8.77 -4.58
C ASP A 212 24.79 8.93 -5.05
N THR A 213 25.60 7.88 -4.86
CA THR A 213 26.98 7.87 -5.36
C THR A 213 27.02 7.96 -6.88
N LEU A 214 26.10 7.28 -7.59
CA LEU A 214 26.03 7.35 -9.04
C LEU A 214 25.67 8.75 -9.52
N ILE A 215 24.67 9.39 -8.89
CA ILE A 215 24.24 10.76 -9.17
C ILE A 215 25.41 11.74 -9.00
N GLU A 216 26.20 11.59 -7.93
CA GLU A 216 27.39 12.41 -7.70
C GLU A 216 28.45 12.23 -8.81
N GLN A 217 28.67 10.99 -9.29
CA GLN A 217 29.65 10.72 -10.36
C GLN A 217 29.25 11.33 -11.71
N ILE A 218 27.95 11.37 -12.01
CA ILE A 218 27.44 11.99 -13.25
C ILE A 218 27.15 13.49 -13.10
N GLU A 219 27.37 14.05 -11.91
CA GLU A 219 27.13 15.45 -11.56
C GLU A 219 25.70 15.95 -11.88
N LEU A 220 24.70 15.06 -11.81
CA LEU A 220 23.31 15.36 -12.23
C LEU A 220 22.65 16.42 -11.35
N GLN A 221 23.03 16.49 -10.06
CA GLN A 221 22.56 17.52 -9.14
C GLN A 221 23.08 18.92 -9.46
N GLY A 222 24.14 19.05 -10.26
CA GLY A 222 24.86 20.30 -10.48
C GLY A 222 25.29 20.95 -9.15
N ASN A 223 24.81 22.16 -8.88
CA ASN A 223 25.05 22.89 -7.62
C ASN A 223 23.95 22.67 -6.55
N GLY A 224 22.99 21.80 -6.82
CA GLY A 224 21.83 21.54 -5.96
C GLY A 224 22.04 20.38 -5.00
N LYS A 225 20.95 20.02 -4.30
CA LYS A 225 20.86 18.76 -3.53
C LYS A 225 20.27 17.67 -4.41
N ILE A 226 20.65 16.42 -4.13
CA ILE A 226 20.01 15.24 -4.73
C ILE A 226 18.55 15.20 -4.25
N THR A 227 17.61 15.23 -5.19
CA THR A 227 16.16 15.14 -4.93
C THR A 227 15.66 13.72 -5.09
N GLU A 228 14.52 13.39 -4.48
CA GLU A 228 13.88 12.07 -4.68
C GLU A 228 13.52 11.81 -6.14
N ALA A 229 13.09 12.85 -6.87
CA ALA A 229 12.83 12.75 -8.31
C ALA A 229 14.10 12.34 -9.10
N MET A 230 15.28 12.87 -8.74
CA MET A 230 16.55 12.47 -9.37
C MET A 230 16.87 11.01 -9.08
N ARG A 231 16.75 10.57 -7.82
CA ARG A 231 16.96 9.17 -7.42
C ARG A 231 16.07 8.22 -8.20
N PHE A 232 14.78 8.52 -8.23
CA PHE A 232 13.80 7.73 -8.96
C PHE A 232 14.11 7.67 -10.45
N SER A 233 14.44 8.82 -11.06
CA SER A 233 14.72 8.89 -12.49
C SER A 233 15.95 8.07 -12.88
N VAL A 234 17.04 8.17 -12.10
CA VAL A 234 18.26 7.39 -12.36
C VAL A 234 17.99 5.90 -12.18
N ASN A 235 17.31 5.51 -11.09
CA ASN A 235 16.95 4.11 -10.85
C ASN A 235 16.09 3.53 -11.98
N HIS A 236 15.04 4.24 -12.40
CA HIS A 236 14.16 3.83 -13.48
C HIS A 236 14.91 3.71 -14.82
N CYS A 237 15.83 4.63 -15.12
CA CYS A 237 16.66 4.54 -16.33
C CYS A 237 17.64 3.36 -16.30
N LEU A 238 18.20 3.04 -15.13
CA LEU A 238 19.12 1.90 -14.98
C LEU A 238 18.41 0.56 -15.07
N GLU A 239 17.17 0.47 -14.56
CA GLU A 239 16.33 -0.74 -14.68
C GLU A 239 16.01 -1.07 -16.15
N GLY A 240 15.80 -0.05 -16.97
CA GLY A 240 15.54 -0.21 -18.40
C GLY A 240 16.76 -0.55 -19.26
N ASP A 241 17.97 -0.60 -18.70
CA ASP A 241 19.22 -0.82 -19.45
C ASP A 241 19.88 -2.16 -19.07
N ASP A 242 19.99 -3.06 -20.06
CA ASP A 242 20.53 -4.42 -19.93
C ASP A 242 21.95 -4.50 -19.35
N ARG A 243 22.71 -3.40 -19.27
CA ARG A 243 24.06 -3.40 -18.68
C ARG A 243 24.03 -3.48 -17.17
N PHE A 244 22.97 -2.96 -16.55
CA PHE A 244 22.87 -2.81 -15.11
C PHE A 244 21.93 -3.87 -14.53
N GLU A 245 22.14 -4.18 -13.26
CA GLU A 245 21.22 -5.01 -12.47
C GLU A 245 21.18 -4.46 -11.07
N ASN A 246 19.98 -4.44 -10.48
CA ASN A 246 19.80 -4.14 -9.08
C ASN A 246 20.17 -5.38 -8.25
N VAL A 247 21.28 -5.28 -7.52
CA VAL A 247 21.77 -6.30 -6.59
C VAL A 247 21.53 -5.91 -5.13
N GLY A 248 20.70 -4.90 -4.89
CA GLY A 248 20.33 -4.41 -3.57
C GLY A 248 19.08 -5.06 -3.00
N THR A 249 18.56 -4.46 -1.94
CA THR A 249 17.23 -4.77 -1.38
C THR A 249 16.22 -3.71 -1.82
N GLU A 250 14.93 -3.93 -1.56
CA GLU A 250 13.88 -2.93 -1.79
C GLU A 250 14.23 -1.58 -1.13
N ASP A 251 14.68 -1.61 0.12
CA ASP A 251 15.06 -0.42 0.90
C ASP A 251 16.41 0.19 0.51
N ASN A 252 17.32 -0.60 -0.07
CA ASN A 252 18.69 -0.19 -0.38
C ASN A 252 19.10 -0.70 -1.76
N VAL A 253 18.74 0.09 -2.77
CA VAL A 253 19.05 -0.19 -4.17
C VAL A 253 20.55 -0.05 -4.42
N LEU A 254 21.13 -1.10 -4.99
CA LEU A 254 22.53 -1.15 -5.37
C LEU A 254 22.62 -1.61 -6.82
N TRP A 255 23.31 -0.84 -7.65
CA TRP A 255 23.49 -1.17 -9.06
C TRP A 255 24.84 -1.82 -9.30
N TYR A 256 24.84 -2.88 -10.10
CA TYR A 256 26.04 -3.56 -10.55
C TYR A 256 26.01 -3.85 -12.05
N LEU A 257 27.16 -4.23 -12.61
CA LEU A 257 27.29 -4.52 -14.03
C LEU A 257 27.10 -6.01 -14.33
N ASN A 258 26.18 -6.29 -15.25
CA ASN A 258 25.90 -7.65 -15.72
C ASN A 258 27.14 -8.35 -16.26
N ARG A 259 28.05 -7.63 -16.92
CA ARG A 259 29.31 -8.20 -17.46
C ARG A 259 30.35 -8.56 -16.40
N LEU A 260 30.28 -7.94 -15.21
CA LEU A 260 31.22 -8.19 -14.10
C LEU A 260 30.74 -9.27 -13.16
N LYS A 261 29.53 -9.79 -13.36
CA LYS A 261 28.98 -10.89 -12.57
C LYS A 261 29.96 -12.05 -12.48
N PRO A 262 30.26 -12.54 -11.27
CA PRO A 262 31.04 -13.75 -11.10
C PRO A 262 30.39 -14.90 -11.86
N THR A 263 31.15 -15.57 -12.72
CA THR A 263 30.66 -16.74 -13.47
C THR A 263 30.09 -17.85 -12.58
N GLN A 264 30.51 -17.88 -11.31
CA GLN A 264 30.07 -18.80 -10.27
C GLN A 264 28.60 -18.63 -9.89
N VAL A 265 28.03 -17.43 -10.04
CA VAL A 265 26.60 -17.14 -9.84
C VAL A 265 25.79 -17.84 -10.93
N MET A 266 26.22 -17.72 -12.19
CA MET A 266 25.56 -18.36 -13.33
C MET A 266 25.83 -19.87 -13.41
N ARG A 267 27.00 -20.31 -12.94
CA ARG A 267 27.45 -21.70 -13.02
C ARG A 267 28.08 -22.11 -11.69
N PRO A 268 27.32 -22.79 -10.82
CA PRO A 268 27.83 -23.26 -9.54
C PRO A 268 29.15 -24.03 -9.73
N PRO A 269 30.17 -23.74 -8.90
CA PRO A 269 31.43 -24.45 -8.92
C PRO A 269 31.22 -25.96 -8.84
N ARG A 270 32.05 -26.73 -9.55
CA ARG A 270 31.91 -28.21 -9.61
C ARG A 270 31.83 -28.88 -8.23
N ARG A 271 32.45 -28.32 -7.20
CA ARG A 271 32.43 -28.87 -5.83
C ARG A 271 31.09 -28.71 -5.13
N LEU A 272 30.26 -27.73 -5.53
CA LEU A 272 28.92 -27.47 -4.99
C LEU A 272 27.81 -28.12 -5.83
N ARG A 273 28.15 -28.73 -6.96
CA ARG A 273 27.17 -29.48 -7.75
C ARG A 273 26.85 -30.76 -6.98
N GLY A 274 25.65 -30.82 -6.41
CA GLY A 274 25.11 -32.02 -5.79
C GLY A 274 25.14 -33.21 -6.76
N GLY A 275 25.22 -34.41 -6.22
CA GLY A 275 25.13 -35.62 -7.03
C GLY A 275 23.74 -35.73 -7.65
N GLU A 276 23.66 -35.91 -8.97
CA GLU A 276 22.38 -36.03 -9.72
C GLU A 276 21.61 -37.33 -9.43
N GLN A 277 22.15 -38.21 -8.58
CA GLN A 277 21.50 -39.49 -8.30
C GLN A 277 20.48 -39.35 -7.18
N PRO A 278 19.18 -39.49 -7.47
CA PRO A 278 18.19 -39.60 -6.41
C PRO A 278 18.50 -40.87 -5.61
N PHE A 279 18.58 -40.74 -4.29
CA PHE A 279 18.67 -41.87 -3.38
C PHE A 279 17.38 -41.97 -2.57
N ASP A 280 16.94 -43.20 -2.27
CA ASP A 280 15.77 -43.42 -1.42
C ASP A 280 16.19 -43.36 0.05
N ILE A 281 15.73 -42.34 0.76
CA ILE A 281 16.03 -42.12 2.19
C ILE A 281 15.51 -43.27 3.05
N ASN A 282 14.47 -43.99 2.62
CA ASN A 282 13.95 -45.14 3.37
C ASN A 282 14.91 -46.33 3.39
N LEU A 283 15.90 -46.35 2.49
CA LEU A 283 16.98 -47.33 2.51
C LEU A 283 18.07 -47.00 3.53
N LEU A 284 18.05 -45.79 4.10
CA LEU A 284 18.97 -45.38 5.16
C LEU A 284 18.51 -45.91 6.53
N ASP A 285 19.46 -46.39 7.32
CA ASP A 285 19.20 -46.75 8.71
C ASP A 285 18.97 -45.50 9.59
N ASP A 286 18.65 -45.71 10.87
CA ASP A 286 18.35 -44.60 11.79
C ASP A 286 19.58 -43.72 12.05
N GLU A 287 20.79 -44.28 12.08
CA GLU A 287 22.03 -43.54 12.30
C GLU A 287 22.36 -42.65 11.10
N GLN A 288 22.21 -43.17 9.89
CA GLN A 288 22.40 -42.45 8.63
C GLN A 288 21.37 -41.33 8.46
N ARG A 289 20.11 -41.57 8.85
CA ARG A 289 19.08 -40.51 8.86
C ARG A 289 19.39 -39.43 9.88
N ALA A 290 19.84 -39.79 11.08
CA ALA A 290 20.28 -38.82 12.07
C ALA A 290 21.43 -37.94 11.56
N LEU A 291 22.40 -38.53 10.85
CA LEU A 291 23.51 -37.80 10.24
C LEU A 291 23.03 -36.84 9.13
N LEU A 292 22.06 -37.27 8.31
CA LEU A 292 21.47 -36.42 7.26
C LEU A 292 20.78 -35.19 7.87
N VAL A 293 20.03 -35.38 8.96
CA VAL A 293 19.44 -34.26 9.72
C VAL A 293 20.54 -33.42 10.38
N GLU A 294 21.63 -34.01 10.88
CA GLU A 294 22.72 -33.26 11.51
C GLU A 294 23.47 -32.36 10.50
N ILE A 295 23.74 -32.87 9.30
CA ILE A 295 24.43 -32.14 8.23
C ILE A 295 23.54 -31.01 7.70
N ASP A 296 22.28 -31.31 7.36
CA ASP A 296 21.29 -30.34 6.87
C ASP A 296 21.87 -29.38 5.80
N ASP A 297 22.13 -29.91 4.61
CA ASP A 297 22.67 -29.14 3.48
C ASP A 297 21.61 -28.91 2.37
N GLU A 298 22.00 -28.28 1.26
CA GLU A 298 21.10 -27.96 0.15
C GLU A 298 20.51 -29.18 -0.58
N THR A 299 21.05 -30.37 -0.32
CA THR A 299 20.55 -31.63 -0.89
C THR A 299 19.66 -32.40 0.07
N THR A 300 19.58 -31.98 1.34
CA THR A 300 18.69 -32.56 2.35
C THR A 300 17.22 -32.33 1.96
N PRO A 301 16.42 -33.40 1.84
CA PRO A 301 15.00 -33.26 1.53
C PRO A 301 14.24 -32.56 2.66
N SER A 302 13.24 -31.75 2.30
CA SER A 302 12.51 -30.87 3.24
C SER A 302 11.88 -31.59 4.43
N GLU A 303 11.48 -32.85 4.27
CA GLU A 303 10.93 -33.70 5.34
C GLU A 303 11.94 -34.02 6.44
N TYR A 304 13.23 -33.92 6.12
CA TYR A 304 14.36 -34.20 7.01
C TYR A 304 15.24 -32.97 7.26
N ALA A 305 14.83 -31.80 6.77
CA ALA A 305 15.49 -30.54 7.07
C ALA A 305 15.32 -30.21 8.56
N LYS A 306 16.32 -29.55 9.17
CA LYS A 306 16.18 -29.15 10.57
C LYS A 306 15.04 -28.16 10.71
N SER A 307 14.22 -28.37 11.73
CA SER A 307 13.29 -27.33 12.18
C SER A 307 14.08 -26.14 12.70
N PHE A 308 13.65 -24.94 12.32
CA PHE A 308 14.20 -23.68 12.81
C PHE A 308 13.07 -22.83 13.38
N ASP A 309 13.41 -21.96 14.32
CA ASP A 309 12.50 -20.94 14.83
C ASP A 309 12.57 -19.72 13.89
N PRO A 310 11.48 -19.33 13.21
CA PRO A 310 11.47 -18.16 12.33
C PRO A 310 11.79 -16.84 13.04
N GLU A 311 11.65 -16.77 14.37
CA GLU A 311 11.94 -15.59 15.19
C GLU A 311 13.38 -15.57 15.73
N ALA A 312 14.20 -16.57 15.40
CA ALA A 312 15.58 -16.63 15.88
C ALA A 312 16.48 -15.65 15.13
N ASN A 313 17.25 -14.84 15.87
CA ASN A 313 18.24 -13.92 15.29
C ASN A 313 19.61 -14.57 14.99
N SER A 314 19.75 -15.89 15.21
CA SER A 314 21.01 -16.60 15.01
C SER A 314 20.76 -18.07 14.70
N VAL A 315 21.55 -18.63 13.79
CA VAL A 315 21.42 -20.01 13.32
C VAL A 315 22.78 -20.70 13.37
N VAL A 316 22.78 -21.98 13.74
CA VAL A 316 23.97 -22.83 13.72
C VAL A 316 23.85 -23.79 12.53
N LEU A 317 24.81 -23.72 11.61
CA LEU A 317 24.86 -24.54 10.40
C LEU A 317 26.16 -25.35 10.33
N VAL A 318 26.13 -26.45 9.58
CA VAL A 318 27.33 -27.25 9.30
C VAL A 318 27.99 -26.71 8.04
N LEU A 319 29.20 -26.15 8.18
CA LEU A 319 29.99 -25.72 7.02
C LEU A 319 30.71 -26.93 6.41
N ASN A 320 30.07 -27.56 5.41
CA ASN A 320 30.63 -28.73 4.74
C ASN A 320 31.94 -28.40 3.98
N TYR A 321 32.69 -29.43 3.60
CA TYR A 321 34.00 -29.28 2.95
C TYR A 321 33.94 -28.47 1.64
N PRO A 322 32.99 -28.72 0.71
CA PRO A 322 32.81 -27.88 -0.48
C PRO A 322 32.69 -26.38 -0.17
N HIS A 323 31.78 -26.01 0.73
CA HIS A 323 31.54 -24.61 1.09
C HIS A 323 32.77 -23.98 1.75
N ARG A 324 33.37 -24.68 2.73
CA ARG A 324 34.61 -24.23 3.39
C ARG A 324 35.75 -23.96 2.42
N ARG A 325 35.92 -24.81 1.39
CA ARG A 325 37.02 -24.67 0.43
C ARG A 325 36.81 -23.53 -0.56
N LEU A 326 35.55 -23.21 -0.87
CA LEU A 326 35.19 -22.16 -1.81
C LEU A 326 34.95 -20.80 -1.14
N GLY A 327 34.91 -20.76 0.19
CA GLY A 327 34.60 -19.54 0.93
C GLY A 327 33.13 -19.13 0.77
N THR A 328 32.24 -20.08 0.52
CA THR A 328 30.79 -19.88 0.34
C THR A 328 30.05 -20.35 1.57
N LEU A 329 28.85 -19.82 1.82
CA LEU A 329 27.93 -20.30 2.87
C LEU A 329 26.76 -21.06 2.24
N PRO A 330 26.30 -22.16 2.86
CA PRO A 330 25.13 -22.86 2.39
C PRO A 330 23.85 -22.08 2.69
N VAL A 331 22.92 -22.03 1.74
CA VAL A 331 21.63 -21.34 1.89
C VAL A 331 20.53 -22.37 2.11
N VAL A 332 20.48 -22.88 3.33
CA VAL A 332 19.41 -23.78 3.80
C VAL A 332 18.22 -22.98 4.34
N PRO A 333 17.03 -23.58 4.54
CA PRO A 333 15.85 -22.86 5.04
C PRO A 333 16.12 -22.05 6.32
N ALA A 334 16.93 -22.60 7.23
CA ALA A 334 17.35 -21.92 8.45
C ALA A 334 18.28 -20.72 8.19
N VAL A 335 19.01 -20.63 7.08
CA VAL A 335 19.81 -19.43 6.76
C VAL A 335 18.99 -18.44 5.95
N ARG A 336 18.14 -18.94 5.05
CA ARG A 336 17.33 -18.12 4.13
C ARG A 336 16.46 -17.10 4.85
N HIS A 337 15.91 -17.42 6.03
CA HIS A 337 15.07 -16.47 6.79
C HIS A 337 15.85 -15.28 7.37
N LEU A 338 17.18 -15.41 7.54
CA LEU A 338 18.03 -14.31 8.01
C LEU A 338 18.53 -13.42 6.86
N LEU A 339 18.42 -13.90 5.62
CA LEU A 339 18.84 -13.14 4.44
C LEU A 339 17.71 -12.22 3.98
N PRO A 340 18.04 -11.03 3.46
CA PRO A 340 17.05 -10.18 2.82
C PRO A 340 16.34 -10.92 1.67
N GLN A 341 15.08 -10.56 1.45
CA GLN A 341 14.42 -10.93 0.20
C GLN A 341 15.09 -10.13 -0.93
N ALA A 342 15.26 -10.80 -2.06
CA ALA A 342 15.81 -10.25 -3.27
C ALA A 342 15.01 -10.85 -4.41
N ASP A 343 14.59 -10.02 -5.36
CA ASP A 343 13.85 -10.47 -6.54
C ASP A 343 14.76 -11.16 -7.56
N ASP A 344 16.06 -10.87 -7.51
CA ASP A 344 17.04 -11.33 -8.49
C ASP A 344 18.05 -12.36 -7.95
N HIS A 345 18.79 -12.97 -8.88
CA HIS A 345 19.74 -14.06 -8.60
C HIS A 345 21.01 -13.62 -7.85
N LEU A 346 21.24 -12.32 -7.70
CA LEU A 346 22.41 -11.74 -7.06
C LEU A 346 21.99 -10.69 -6.02
N LEU A 347 22.39 -10.90 -4.77
CA LEU A 347 22.21 -9.94 -3.70
C LEU A 347 23.58 -9.57 -3.11
N ALA A 348 23.84 -8.28 -3.02
CA ALA A 348 24.99 -7.71 -2.34
C ALA A 348 24.62 -7.39 -0.89
N LEU A 349 25.26 -8.08 0.05
CA LEU A 349 25.15 -7.77 1.48
C LEU A 349 26.21 -6.71 1.80
N GLN A 350 25.79 -5.47 2.06
CA GLN A 350 26.64 -4.37 2.53
C GLN A 350 26.47 -4.11 4.01
#